data_AF-A0A9X4E0W0-F1
#
_entry.id   AF-A0A9X4E0W0-F1
#
_cell.length_a   1.000
_cell.length_b   1.000
_cell.length_c   1.000
_cell.angle_alpha   90.00
_cell.angle_beta   90.00
_cell.angle_gamma   90.00
#
_symmetry.space_group_name_H-M   'P 1'
#
loop_
_entity.id
_entity.type
_entity.pdbx_description
1 polymer ?
#
loop_
_entity_poly.entity_id
_entity_poly.type
_entity_poly.pdbx_seq_one_letter_code
_entity_poly.pdbx_strand_id
1 'polypeptide(L)'
;MEFLQELQAQGMKVRELTHRPKLEDENIWLYDAYRLLSRSRQLGGMSEFYIPLTEYQAYFEITRLHDVEQRLYLMSVITQVDAVLLHERFEELSKKTAR
;
A
#
# COMPACT_ATOMS: atom_id res chain seq x y z
N MET A 1 -18.53 4.13 -2.76
CA MET A 1 -19.75 4.48 -1.99
C MET A 1 -20.15 3.34 -1.07
N GLU A 2 -20.04 2.06 -1.50
CA GLU A 2 -20.34 0.89 -0.64
C GLU A 2 -19.44 0.77 0.60
N PHE A 3 -18.11 0.94 0.47
CA PHE A 3 -17.17 0.81 1.59
C PHE A 3 -17.49 1.71 2.81
N LEU A 4 -17.87 2.96 2.57
CA LEU A 4 -18.23 3.89 3.65
C LEU A 4 -19.56 3.52 4.32
N GLN A 5 -20.48 2.92 3.56
CA GLN A 5 -21.75 2.43 4.08
C GLN A 5 -21.56 1.14 4.90
N GLU A 6 -20.64 0.27 4.50
CA GLU A 6 -20.26 -0.93 5.27
C GLU A 6 -19.60 -0.58 6.61
N LEU A 7 -18.68 0.40 6.62
CA LEU A 7 -18.08 0.90 7.86
C LEU A 7 -19.14 1.49 8.81
N GLN A 8 -20.11 2.22 8.25
CA GLN A 8 -21.21 2.78 9.03
C GLN A 8 -22.15 1.68 9.58
N ALA A 9 -22.37 0.60 8.82
CA ALA A 9 -23.12 -0.58 9.25
C ALA A 9 -22.41 -1.36 10.37
N GLN A 10 -21.08 -1.31 10.42
CA GLN A 10 -20.27 -1.85 11.53
C GLN A 10 -20.23 -0.93 12.76
N GLY A 11 -20.99 0.16 12.77
CA GLY A 11 -21.06 1.10 13.89
C GLY A 11 -19.93 2.12 13.95
N MET A 12 -19.06 2.17 12.93
CA MET A 12 -18.01 3.19 12.84
C MET A 12 -18.63 4.53 12.43
N LYS A 13 -18.30 5.60 13.16
CA LYS A 13 -18.68 6.97 12.77
C LYS A 13 -17.81 7.42 11.61
N VAL A 14 -18.27 7.14 10.39
CA VAL A 14 -17.69 7.69 9.17
C VAL A 14 -17.91 9.20 9.18
N ARG A 15 -16.83 9.96 9.30
CA ARG A 15 -16.85 11.43 9.21
C ARG A 15 -16.05 11.82 7.97
N GLU A 16 -16.56 12.82 7.26
CA GLU A 16 -15.78 13.46 6.21
C GLU A 16 -14.47 13.99 6.80
N LEU A 17 -13.38 13.82 6.05
CA LEU A 17 -12.10 14.39 6.43
C LEU A 17 -12.23 15.92 6.39
N THR A 18 -12.27 16.55 7.56
CA THR A 18 -12.35 18.02 7.67
C THR A 18 -11.09 18.70 7.16
N HIS A 19 -9.96 17.98 7.16
CA HIS A 19 -8.68 18.46 6.69
C HIS A 19 -7.97 17.37 5.89
N ARG A 20 -7.12 17.81 4.95
CA ARG A 20 -6.22 16.90 4.25
C ARG A 20 -5.28 16.27 5.29
N PRO A 21 -5.20 14.92 5.36
CA PRO A 21 -4.26 14.27 6.25
C PRO A 21 -2.84 14.71 5.90
N LYS A 22 -2.05 15.02 6.93
CA LYS A 22 -0.64 15.32 6.80
C LYS A 22 0.15 14.05 7.04
N LEU A 23 1.25 13.90 6.32
CA LEU A 23 2.21 12.85 6.58
C LEU A 23 2.99 13.26 7.83
N GLU A 24 2.92 12.44 8.87
CA GLU A 24 3.71 12.65 10.08
C GLU A 24 5.20 12.44 9.78
N ASP A 25 6.08 13.24 10.41
CA ASP A 25 7.51 13.25 10.10
C ASP A 25 8.17 11.87 10.27
N GLU A 26 7.73 11.12 11.26
CA GLU A 26 8.16 9.73 11.55
C GLU A 26 7.83 8.74 10.42
N ASN A 27 6.88 9.07 9.54
CA ASN A 27 6.43 8.23 8.44
C ASN A 27 6.97 8.68 7.08
N ILE A 28 7.76 9.76 7.01
CA ILE A 28 8.34 10.26 5.75
C ILE A 28 9.19 9.18 5.08
N TRP A 29 10.05 8.50 5.85
CA TRP A 29 10.94 7.48 5.30
C TRP A 29 10.18 6.27 4.73
N LEU A 30 9.06 5.88 5.34
CA LEU A 30 8.18 4.81 4.82
C LEU A 30 7.58 5.21 3.49
N TYR A 31 7.12 6.46 3.38
CA TYR A 31 6.54 6.98 2.16
C TYR A 31 7.59 7.02 1.03
N ASP A 32 8.80 7.47 1.33
CA ASP A 32 9.91 7.51 0.36
C ASP A 32 10.33 6.09 -0.07
N ALA A 33 10.42 5.16 0.88
CA ALA A 33 10.70 3.76 0.61
C ALA A 33 9.63 3.14 -0.29
N TYR A 34 8.35 3.34 0.04
CA TYR A 34 7.22 2.91 -0.78
C TYR A 34 7.32 3.49 -2.19
N ARG A 35 7.58 4.79 -2.34
CA ARG A 35 7.69 5.44 -3.65
C ARG A 35 8.82 4.86 -4.51
N LEU A 36 9.96 4.55 -3.89
CA LEU A 36 11.11 3.99 -4.59
C LEU A 36 10.84 2.55 -5.02
N LEU A 37 10.47 1.69 -4.07
CA LEU A 37 10.21 0.26 -4.29
C LEU A 37 9.02 0.02 -5.22
N SER A 38 8.02 0.91 -5.19
CA SER A 38 6.83 0.82 -6.05
C SER A 38 7.16 0.72 -7.54
N ARG A 39 8.30 1.25 -7.97
CA ARG A 39 8.74 1.22 -9.38
C ARG A 39 9.29 -0.14 -9.80
N SER A 40 9.71 -0.96 -8.83
CA SER A 40 10.24 -2.30 -9.09
C SER A 40 9.16 -3.37 -9.15
N ARG A 41 7.87 -3.00 -9.02
CA ARG A 41 6.77 -3.94 -9.19
C ARG A 41 6.82 -4.54 -10.60
N GLN A 42 6.77 -5.87 -10.65
CA GLN A 42 6.70 -6.59 -11.92
C GLN A 42 5.26 -6.54 -12.47
N LEU A 43 5.12 -6.14 -13.73
CA LEU A 43 3.87 -6.14 -14.47
C LEU A 43 3.72 -7.51 -15.17
N GLY A 44 2.82 -8.36 -14.66
CA GLY A 44 2.48 -9.67 -15.25
C GLY A 44 1.16 -9.64 -16.02
N GLY A 45 1.01 -10.50 -17.03
CA GLY A 45 -0.03 -10.45 -18.08
C GLY A 45 -1.51 -10.51 -17.66
N MET A 46 -1.83 -10.57 -16.36
CA MET A 46 -3.20 -10.37 -15.85
C MET A 46 -3.30 -9.57 -14.54
N SER A 47 -2.19 -9.14 -13.93
CA SER A 47 -2.17 -8.28 -12.75
C SER A 47 -0.74 -7.81 -12.44
N GLU A 48 -0.59 -6.63 -11.81
CA GLU A 48 0.63 -6.33 -11.03
C GLU A 48 0.75 -7.39 -9.88
N PHE A 49 1.71 -7.36 -8.98
CA PHE A 49 1.44 -6.82 -7.63
C PHE A 49 2.29 -7.60 -6.61
N TYR A 50 3.60 -7.51 -6.74
CA TYR A 50 4.47 -7.60 -5.58
C TYR A 50 5.81 -7.00 -5.93
N ILE A 51 6.47 -6.46 -4.90
CA ILE A 51 7.87 -6.08 -4.97
C ILE A 51 8.68 -7.35 -4.66
N PRO A 52 9.56 -7.81 -5.57
CA PRO A 52 10.41 -8.97 -5.30
C PRO A 52 11.27 -8.80 -4.05
N LEU A 53 11.54 -9.88 -3.31
CA LEU A 53 12.40 -9.84 -2.11
C LEU A 53 13.81 -9.32 -2.42
N THR A 54 14.30 -9.54 -3.64
CA THR A 54 15.59 -9.00 -4.11
C THR A 54 15.61 -7.47 -4.14
N GLU A 55 14.47 -6.83 -4.43
CA GLU A 55 14.34 -5.37 -4.45
C GLU A 55 14.32 -4.80 -3.04
N TYR A 56 13.63 -5.48 -2.10
CA TYR A 56 13.71 -5.16 -0.68
C TYR A 56 15.14 -5.27 -0.17
N GLN A 57 15.83 -6.36 -0.52
CA GLN A 57 17.23 -6.56 -0.14
C GLN A 57 18.12 -5.44 -0.68
N ALA A 58 18.01 -5.12 -1.97
CA ALA A 58 18.77 -4.03 -2.58
C ALA A 58 18.49 -2.68 -1.89
N TYR A 59 17.23 -2.39 -1.57
CA TYR A 59 16.85 -1.19 -0.83
C TYR A 59 17.52 -1.13 0.55
N PHE A 60 17.47 -2.22 1.32
CA PHE A 60 18.10 -2.30 2.64
C PHE A 60 19.62 -2.11 2.57
N GLU A 61 20.26 -2.63 1.53
CA GLU A 61 21.70 -2.46 1.31
C GLU A 61 22.06 -1.01 0.96
N ILE A 62 21.33 -0.39 0.02
CA ILE A 62 21.56 0.99 -0.42
C ILE A 62 21.35 1.99 0.72
N THR A 63 20.27 1.81 1.48
CA THR A 63 19.89 2.72 2.57
C THR A 63 20.60 2.41 3.89
N ARG A 64 21.35 1.31 3.96
CA ARG A 64 21.98 0.79 5.19
C ARG A 64 20.96 0.59 6.32
N LEU A 65 19.72 0.26 5.97
CA LEU A 65 18.69 -0.10 6.92
C LEU A 65 19.02 -1.51 7.43
N HIS A 66 19.71 -1.63 8.56
CA HIS A 66 20.16 -2.92 9.12
C HIS A 66 19.27 -3.45 10.24
N ASP A 67 18.44 -2.59 10.83
CA ASP A 67 17.55 -2.97 11.91
C ASP A 67 16.43 -3.91 11.40
N VAL A 68 16.29 -5.07 12.05
CA VAL A 68 15.37 -6.12 11.61
C VAL A 68 13.91 -5.70 11.84
N GLU A 69 13.62 -5.03 12.94
CA GLU A 69 12.26 -4.59 13.25
C GLU A 69 11.77 -3.55 12.24
N GLN A 70 12.61 -2.58 11.88
CA GLN A 70 12.30 -1.58 10.86
C GLN A 70 12.14 -2.20 9.47
N ARG A 71 12.94 -3.21 9.11
CA ARG A 71 12.78 -3.96 7.84
C ARG A 71 11.43 -4.67 7.79
N LEU A 72 11.08 -5.38 8.86
CA LEU A 72 9.79 -6.07 8.97
C LEU A 72 8.63 -5.08 8.95
N TYR A 73 8.79 -3.95 9.63
CA TYR A 73 7.78 -2.89 9.65
C TYR A 73 7.56 -2.30 8.25
N LEU A 74 8.62 -1.95 7.52
CA LEU A 74 8.52 -1.49 6.14
C LEU A 74 7.78 -2.51 5.26
N MET A 75 8.21 -3.78 5.29
CA MET A 75 7.60 -4.83 4.49
C MET A 75 6.12 -5.02 4.82
N SER A 76 5.75 -4.97 6.11
CA SER A 76 4.37 -5.06 6.56
C SER A 76 3.52 -3.90 6.03
N VAL A 77 4.01 -2.66 6.16
CA VAL A 77 3.31 -1.47 5.67
C VAL A 77 3.07 -1.56 4.16
N ILE A 78 4.11 -1.88 3.38
CA ILE A 78 3.99 -1.96 1.92
C ILE A 78 3.05 -3.10 1.51
N THR A 79 3.12 -4.25 2.18
CA THR A 79 2.22 -5.39 1.90
C THR A 79 0.75 -5.03 2.14
N GLN A 80 0.46 -4.29 3.22
CA GLN A 80 -0.90 -3.82 3.51
C GLN A 80 -1.39 -2.83 2.45
N VAL A 81 -0.54 -1.90 2.02
CA VAL A 81 -0.88 -0.96 0.94
C VAL A 81 -1.14 -1.71 -0.37
N ASP A 82 -0.28 -2.68 -0.71
CA ASP A 82 -0.45 -3.51 -1.91
C ASP A 82 -1.77 -4.29 -1.88
N ALA A 83 -2.17 -4.84 -0.72
CA ALA A 83 -3.43 -5.56 -0.57
C ALA A 83 -4.65 -4.66 -0.83
N VAL A 84 -4.63 -3.41 -0.35
CA VAL A 84 -5.70 -2.43 -0.59
C VAL A 84 -5.76 -2.07 -2.07
N LEU A 85 -4.62 -1.77 -2.70
CA LEU A 85 -4.56 -1.42 -4.12
C LEU A 85 -5.01 -2.58 -5.02
N LEU A 86 -4.59 -3.80 -4.70
CA LEU A 86 -5.04 -5.03 -5.36
C LEU A 86 -6.56 -5.17 -5.32
N HIS A 87 -7.14 -4.97 -4.13
CA HIS A 87 -8.57 -5.07 -3.92
C HIS A 87 -9.34 -4.02 -4.73
N GLU A 88 -8.95 -2.74 -4.66
CA GLU A 88 -9.56 -1.66 -5.43
C GLU A 88 -9.50 -1.94 -6.95
N ARG A 89 -8.35 -2.41 -7.44
CA ARG A 89 -8.18 -2.76 -8.86
C ARG A 89 -9.03 -3.94 -9.29
N PHE A 90 -9.16 -4.97 -8.44
CA PHE A 90 -10.02 -6.10 -8.71
C PHE A 90 -11.49 -5.68 -8.82
N GLU A 91 -11.95 -4.78 -7.95
CA GLU A 91 -13.30 -4.21 -8.07
C GLU A 91 -13.48 -3.42 -9.37
N GLU A 92 -12.51 -2.59 -9.76
CA GLU A 92 -12.56 -1.82 -11.01
C GLU A 92 -12.68 -2.73 -12.24
N LEU A 93 -11.88 -3.81 -12.29
CA LEU A 93 -11.91 -4.79 -13.39
C LEU A 93 -13.23 -5.57 -13.43
N SER A 94 -13.75 -5.96 -12.26
CA SER A 94 -15.04 -6.65 -12.14
C SER A 94 -16.19 -5.78 -12.64
N LYS A 95 -16.19 -4.48 -12.31
CA LYS A 95 -17.18 -3.50 -12.78
C LYS A 95 -17.09 -3.24 -14.29
N LYS A 96 -15.89 -3.32 -14.89
CA LYS A 96 -15.70 -3.19 -16.35
C LYS A 96 -16.14 -4.41 -17.15
N THR A 97 -16.00 -5.61 -16.58
CA THR A 97 -16.37 -6.87 -17.25
C THR A 97 -17.88 -7.14 -17.21
N ALA A 98 -18.60 -6.52 -16.27
CA ALA A 98 -20.06 -6.61 -16.12
C ALA A 98 -20.87 -5.61 -16.97
N ARG A 99 -20.22 -4.79 -17.81
CA ARG A 99 -20.85 -3.87 -18.77
C ARG A 99 -20.66 -4.38 -20.19
#